data_AF-A0A2E2N411-F1
#
_entry.id   AF-A0A2E2N411-F1
#
_cell.length_a   1.000
_cell.length_b   1.000
_cell.length_c   1.000
_cell.angle_alpha   90.00
_cell.angle_beta   90.00
_cell.angle_gamma   90.00
#
_symmetry.space_group_name_H-M   'P 1'
#
loop_
_entity.id
_entity.type
_entity.pdbx_description
1 polymer ?
#
loop_
_entity_poly.entity_id
_entity_poly.type
_entity_poly.pdbx_seq_one_letter_code
_entity_poly.pdbx_strand_id
1 'polypeptide(L)'
;ARDTLEVLGEADGYQHLWVVGEQRGSQEGPSSHAMTWLDGDRFITWHQRSQHPSSAMQLLVGANDPERNLRHEKKVMARSHAEATVFVNVFEQHGHFDEAHEACLNARPTLKSVEFDRRADERIEVRLTFPWRRETLVIDPNAASGSDYVSLKGGGYMK
;
A
#
# COMPACT_ATOMS: atom_id res chain seq x y z
N ALA A 1 -20.85 7.35 -0.13
CA ALA A 1 -20.34 6.16 -0.85
C ALA A 1 -20.84 6.26 -2.28
N ARG A 2 -20.18 5.63 -3.26
CA ARG A 2 -20.73 5.55 -4.63
C ARG A 2 -21.85 4.51 -4.62
N ASP A 3 -22.96 4.81 -5.30
CA ASP A 3 -24.14 3.94 -5.34
C ASP A 3 -24.03 2.85 -6.43
N THR A 4 -23.07 3.01 -7.35
CA THR A 4 -22.79 2.09 -8.46
C THR A 4 -21.29 1.93 -8.67
N LEU A 5 -20.90 0.83 -9.33
CA LEU A 5 -19.54 0.65 -9.81
C LEU A 5 -19.29 1.55 -11.02
N GLU A 6 -18.19 2.30 -10.96
CA GLU A 6 -17.77 3.21 -12.03
C GLU A 6 -16.47 2.72 -12.65
N VAL A 7 -16.33 2.96 -13.95
CA VAL A 7 -15.07 2.73 -14.65
C VAL A 7 -14.03 3.76 -14.18
N LEU A 8 -12.79 3.34 -13.97
CA LEU A 8 -11.74 4.17 -13.38
C LEU A 8 -11.28 5.31 -14.29
N GLY A 9 -11.38 5.13 -15.60
CA GLY A 9 -10.99 6.12 -16.61
C GLY A 9 -11.45 5.71 -18.00
N GLU A 10 -11.19 6.55 -19.00
CA GLU A 10 -11.76 6.39 -20.35
C GLU A 10 -10.81 5.71 -21.35
N ALA A 11 -9.49 5.65 -21.05
CA ALA A 11 -8.47 5.18 -21.97
C ALA A 11 -7.26 4.52 -21.27
N ASP A 12 -6.28 4.05 -22.06
CA ASP A 12 -4.96 3.55 -21.63
C ASP A 12 -4.99 2.40 -20.61
N GLY A 13 -6.01 1.57 -20.70
CA GLY A 13 -6.23 0.41 -19.82
C GLY A 13 -7.09 0.73 -18.59
N TYR A 14 -7.23 2.01 -18.22
CA TYR A 14 -8.08 2.42 -17.11
C TYR A 14 -9.57 2.14 -17.40
N GLN A 15 -9.97 2.10 -18.67
CA GLN A 15 -11.32 1.72 -19.09
C GLN A 15 -11.69 0.28 -18.78
N HIS A 16 -10.72 -0.55 -18.35
CA HIS A 16 -10.94 -1.96 -17.99
C HIS A 16 -10.98 -2.20 -16.48
N LEU A 17 -10.96 -1.15 -15.67
CA LEU A 17 -10.92 -1.21 -14.22
C LEU A 17 -12.20 -0.62 -13.61
N TRP A 18 -12.92 -1.41 -12.82
CA TRP A 18 -13.98 -0.94 -11.94
C TRP A 18 -13.42 -0.37 -10.65
N VAL A 19 -13.96 0.75 -10.18
CA VAL A 19 -13.70 1.29 -8.83
C VAL A 19 -14.67 0.65 -7.85
N VAL A 20 -14.18 -0.25 -7.00
CA VAL A 20 -15.01 -0.95 -6.00
C VAL A 20 -14.95 -0.30 -4.63
N GLY A 21 -13.93 0.50 -4.36
CA GLY A 21 -13.81 1.29 -3.13
C GLY A 21 -12.80 2.42 -3.30
N GLU A 22 -13.08 3.57 -2.70
CA GLU A 22 -12.19 4.72 -2.71
C GLU A 22 -12.18 5.38 -1.32
N GLN A 23 -10.99 5.55 -0.76
CA GLN A 23 -10.74 6.40 0.38
C GLN A 23 -9.97 7.63 -0.11
N ARG A 24 -10.62 8.80 -0.05
CA ARG A 24 -9.96 10.07 -0.36
C ARG A 24 -9.08 10.50 0.80
N GLY A 25 -7.87 10.97 0.50
CA GLY A 25 -6.94 11.53 1.47
C GLY A 25 -7.42 12.85 2.06
N SER A 26 -6.60 13.44 2.93
CA SER A 26 -6.84 14.78 3.45
C SER A 26 -6.89 15.81 2.32
N GLN A 27 -7.64 16.91 2.52
CA GLN A 27 -7.68 17.98 1.51
C GLN A 27 -6.36 18.72 1.37
N GLU A 28 -5.55 18.73 2.44
CA GLU A 28 -4.24 19.36 2.46
C GLU A 28 -3.21 18.43 3.10
N GLY A 29 -1.96 18.61 2.67
CA GLY A 29 -0.81 17.92 3.23
C GLY A 29 -0.70 16.42 2.88
N PRO A 30 0.24 15.74 3.53
CA PRO A 30 0.53 14.32 3.29
C PRO A 30 -0.64 13.39 3.65
N SER A 31 -0.94 12.39 2.83
CA SER A 31 -1.98 11.38 3.12
C SER A 31 -1.40 10.04 3.59
N SER A 32 -2.19 9.31 4.39
CA SER A 32 -1.84 7.97 4.90
C SER A 32 -3.02 7.03 4.75
N HIS A 33 -2.78 5.84 4.23
CA HIS A 33 -3.79 4.81 4.02
C HIS A 33 -3.25 3.46 4.47
N ALA A 34 -4.14 2.60 4.98
CA ALA A 34 -3.79 1.23 5.33
C ALA A 34 -4.90 0.29 4.85
N MET A 35 -4.51 -0.81 4.21
CA MET A 35 -5.45 -1.84 3.77
C MET A 35 -4.89 -3.22 4.07
N THR A 36 -5.68 -4.03 4.77
CA THR A 36 -5.33 -5.40 5.15
C THR A 36 -6.15 -6.41 4.35
N TRP A 37 -5.50 -7.45 3.85
CA TRP A 37 -6.16 -8.64 3.31
C TRP A 37 -5.49 -9.91 3.84
N LEU A 38 -6.16 -11.04 3.67
CA LEU A 38 -5.62 -12.37 3.94
C LEU A 38 -5.13 -12.96 2.62
N ASP A 39 -3.91 -13.51 2.61
CA ASP A 39 -3.34 -14.27 1.51
C ASP A 39 -2.74 -15.58 2.05
N GLY A 40 -3.31 -16.70 1.62
CA GLY A 40 -3.07 -18.00 2.26
C GLY A 40 -3.41 -17.96 3.75
N ASP A 41 -2.43 -18.31 4.58
CA ASP A 41 -2.52 -18.38 6.04
C ASP A 41 -2.00 -17.10 6.74
N ARG A 42 -1.73 -16.02 6.00
CA ARG A 42 -1.09 -14.80 6.53
C ARG A 42 -1.84 -13.53 6.12
N PHE A 43 -1.87 -12.57 7.03
CA PHE A 43 -2.41 -11.24 6.72
C PHE A 43 -1.32 -10.38 6.11
N ILE A 44 -1.69 -9.58 5.12
CA ILE A 44 -0.83 -8.58 4.51
C ILE A 44 -1.51 -7.23 4.71
N THR A 45 -0.81 -6.30 5.35
CA THR A 45 -1.23 -4.90 5.40
C THR A 45 -0.35 -4.07 4.49
N TRP A 46 -0.97 -3.42 3.51
CA TRP A 46 -0.35 -2.35 2.74
C TRP A 46 -0.51 -1.03 3.47
N HIS A 47 0.60 -0.49 3.97
CA HIS A 47 0.70 0.85 4.53
C HIS A 47 1.21 1.79 3.44
N GLN A 48 0.44 2.80 3.09
CA GLN A 48 0.77 3.77 2.05
C GLN A 48 0.84 5.17 2.63
N ARG A 49 1.96 5.85 2.40
CA ARG A 49 2.19 7.26 2.74
C ARG A 49 2.50 8.05 1.47
N SER A 50 1.95 9.24 1.33
CA SER A 50 2.16 10.11 0.17
C SER A 50 2.47 11.53 0.61
N GLN A 51 3.31 12.21 -0.16
CA GLN A 51 3.73 13.59 0.12
C GLN A 51 2.57 14.58 0.02
N HIS A 52 1.68 14.34 -0.94
CA HIS A 52 0.55 15.19 -1.26
C HIS A 52 -0.77 14.46 -1.01
N PRO A 53 -1.91 15.17 -1.01
CA PRO A 53 -3.22 14.56 -0.99
C PRO A 53 -3.31 13.42 -2.01
N SER A 54 -3.73 12.24 -1.54
CA SER A 54 -3.89 11.07 -2.41
C SER A 54 -5.10 10.24 -2.03
N SER A 55 -5.78 9.68 -3.03
CA SER A 55 -6.79 8.64 -2.81
C SER A 55 -6.14 7.26 -2.80
N ALA A 56 -6.62 6.38 -1.93
CA ALA A 56 -6.38 4.94 -2.02
C ALA A 56 -7.64 4.27 -2.58
N MET A 57 -7.46 3.36 -3.54
CA MET A 57 -8.55 2.74 -4.29
C MET A 57 -8.41 1.22 -4.29
N GLN A 58 -9.54 0.55 -4.18
CA GLN A 58 -9.70 -0.86 -4.51
C GLN A 58 -10.32 -0.93 -5.91
N LEU A 59 -9.72 -1.74 -6.78
CA LEU A 59 -10.11 -1.85 -8.18
C LEU A 59 -10.34 -3.31 -8.56
N LEU A 60 -11.16 -3.53 -9.57
CA LEU A 60 -11.44 -4.85 -10.15
C LEU A 60 -11.30 -4.81 -11.67
N VAL A 61 -10.49 -5.70 -12.24
CA VAL A 61 -10.39 -5.87 -13.70
C VAL A 61 -11.66 -6.50 -14.26
N GLY A 62 -12.12 -6.02 -15.42
CA GLY A 62 -13.26 -6.57 -16.15
C GLY A 62 -14.26 -5.52 -16.63
N ALA A 63 -13.95 -4.22 -16.52
CA ALA A 63 -14.79 -3.19 -17.11
C ALA A 63 -14.70 -3.23 -18.64
N ASN A 64 -15.80 -2.91 -19.31
CA ASN A 64 -15.89 -2.86 -20.78
C ASN A 64 -15.38 -4.13 -21.49
N ASP A 65 -15.61 -5.31 -20.92
CA ASP A 65 -15.21 -6.60 -21.48
C ASP A 65 -16.44 -7.49 -21.77
N PRO A 66 -17.20 -7.19 -22.85
CA PRO A 66 -18.45 -7.90 -23.17
C PRO A 66 -18.23 -9.38 -23.47
N GLU A 67 -17.07 -9.73 -24.06
CA GLU A 67 -16.69 -11.09 -24.43
C GLU A 67 -16.08 -11.87 -23.26
N ARG A 68 -15.91 -11.25 -22.08
CA ARG A 68 -15.40 -11.88 -20.85
C ARG A 68 -14.02 -12.50 -21.01
N ASN A 69 -13.13 -11.81 -21.73
CA ASN A 69 -11.76 -12.26 -21.98
C ASN A 69 -10.82 -11.98 -20.80
N LEU A 70 -11.16 -11.03 -19.93
CA LEU A 70 -10.34 -10.62 -18.79
C LEU A 70 -10.73 -11.39 -17.53
N ARG A 71 -9.72 -11.94 -16.84
CA ARG A 71 -9.91 -12.51 -15.51
C ARG A 71 -10.21 -11.40 -14.51
N HIS A 72 -11.16 -11.65 -13.61
CA HIS A 72 -11.44 -10.76 -12.49
C HIS A 72 -10.25 -10.72 -11.51
N GLU A 73 -9.48 -9.64 -11.60
CA GLU A 73 -8.29 -9.40 -10.77
C GLU A 73 -8.53 -8.21 -9.85
N LYS A 74 -8.29 -8.41 -8.55
CA LYS A 74 -8.31 -7.33 -7.56
C LYS A 74 -7.01 -6.54 -7.66
N LYS A 75 -7.09 -5.21 -7.60
CA LYS A 75 -5.93 -4.32 -7.55
C LYS A 75 -6.12 -3.28 -6.45
N VAL A 76 -5.00 -2.74 -5.99
CA VAL A 76 -4.97 -1.60 -5.08
C VAL A 76 -4.17 -0.48 -5.75
N MET A 77 -4.60 0.77 -5.59
CA MET A 77 -3.97 1.92 -6.22
C MET A 77 -3.92 3.10 -5.25
N ALA A 78 -2.78 3.77 -5.18
CA ALA A 78 -2.68 5.11 -4.62
C ALA A 78 -2.57 6.12 -5.77
N ARG A 79 -3.36 7.19 -5.72
CA ARG A 79 -3.41 8.23 -6.76
C ARG A 79 -3.27 9.60 -6.14
N SER A 80 -2.32 10.39 -6.62
CA SER A 80 -2.13 11.80 -6.27
C SER A 80 -2.04 12.61 -7.56
N HIS A 81 -2.48 13.88 -7.49
CA HIS A 81 -2.37 14.83 -8.59
C HIS A 81 -1.41 15.94 -8.18
N ALA A 82 -0.13 15.79 -8.54
CA ALA A 82 0.95 16.71 -8.23
C ALA A 82 2.01 16.67 -9.33
N GLU A 83 2.78 17.75 -9.49
CA GLU A 83 3.90 17.81 -10.45
C GLU A 83 5.02 16.83 -10.07
N ALA A 84 5.32 16.74 -8.77
CA ALA A 84 6.23 15.76 -8.20
C ALA A 84 5.63 15.22 -6.89
N THR A 85 5.85 13.95 -6.58
CA THR A 85 5.35 13.35 -5.34
C THR A 85 6.19 12.14 -4.96
N VAL A 86 6.23 11.83 -3.67
CA VAL A 86 6.81 10.60 -3.14
C VAL A 86 5.69 9.72 -2.60
N PHE A 87 5.73 8.44 -3.00
CA PHE A 87 4.92 7.39 -2.41
C PHE A 87 5.83 6.42 -1.64
N VAL A 88 5.53 6.19 -0.38
CA VAL A 88 6.15 5.13 0.43
C VAL A 88 5.12 4.04 0.66
N ASN A 89 5.45 2.82 0.22
CA ASN A 89 4.60 1.65 0.35
C ASN A 89 5.32 0.59 1.18
N VAL A 90 4.71 0.15 2.26
CA VAL A 90 5.20 -0.95 3.10
C VAL A 90 4.17 -2.06 3.09
N PHE A 91 4.58 -3.25 2.65
CA PHE A 91 3.78 -4.46 2.75
C PHE A 91 4.24 -5.23 4.00
N GLU A 92 3.43 -5.19 5.05
CA GLU A 92 3.67 -5.90 6.29
C GLU A 92 2.94 -7.24 6.24
N GLN A 93 3.69 -8.35 6.24
CA GLN A 93 3.12 -9.66 6.48
C GLN A 93 3.05 -9.92 7.98
N HIS A 94 1.88 -10.27 8.51
CA HIS A 94 1.66 -10.47 9.93
C HIS A 94 0.58 -11.52 10.20
N GLY A 95 0.48 -11.91 11.47
CA GLY A 95 -0.51 -12.87 11.94
C GLY A 95 -0.38 -14.26 11.35
N HIS A 96 -1.30 -15.12 11.74
CA HIS A 96 -1.50 -16.43 11.15
C HIS A 96 -2.99 -16.79 11.28
N PHE A 97 -3.56 -17.30 10.21
CA PHE A 97 -4.90 -17.86 10.20
C PHE A 97 -4.80 -19.36 10.00
N ASP A 98 -5.12 -20.12 11.04
CA ASP A 98 -5.23 -21.57 10.99
C ASP A 98 -6.71 -21.92 10.79
N GLU A 99 -7.06 -22.23 9.55
CA GLU A 99 -8.42 -22.56 9.16
C GLU A 99 -8.89 -23.87 9.80
N ALA A 100 -8.00 -24.86 9.97
CA ALA A 100 -8.36 -26.17 10.52
C ALA A 100 -8.74 -26.12 11.99
N HIS A 101 -8.15 -25.19 12.74
CA HIS A 101 -8.43 -24.97 14.16
C HIS A 101 -9.28 -23.72 14.42
N GLU A 102 -9.80 -23.06 13.37
CA GLU A 102 -10.56 -21.81 13.44
C GLU A 102 -9.87 -20.71 14.27
N ALA A 103 -8.54 -20.63 14.20
CA ALA A 103 -7.73 -19.76 15.05
C ALA A 103 -7.10 -18.58 14.29
N CYS A 104 -7.31 -17.37 14.82
CA CYS A 104 -6.69 -16.13 14.33
C CYS A 104 -5.67 -15.61 15.33
N LEU A 105 -4.38 -15.64 14.97
CA LEU A 105 -3.30 -15.12 15.80
C LEU A 105 -2.75 -13.84 15.18
N ASN A 106 -2.61 -12.77 15.97
CA ASN A 106 -1.98 -11.50 15.57
C ASN A 106 -2.48 -10.93 14.21
N ALA A 107 -3.80 -10.98 13.98
CA ALA A 107 -4.45 -10.55 12.74
C ALA A 107 -4.39 -9.03 12.46
N ARG A 108 -3.87 -8.22 13.38
CA ARG A 108 -3.68 -6.78 13.20
C ARG A 108 -2.21 -6.45 12.93
N PRO A 109 -1.93 -5.44 12.09
CA PRO A 109 -0.58 -4.99 11.83
C PRO A 109 0.10 -4.44 13.09
N THR A 110 1.41 -4.61 13.16
CA THR A 110 2.24 -4.08 14.23
C THR A 110 2.82 -2.72 13.88
N LEU A 111 3.10 -2.45 12.60
CA LEU A 111 3.59 -1.14 12.15
C LEU A 111 2.56 -0.05 12.49
N LYS A 112 3.02 0.97 13.23
CA LYS A 112 2.18 2.05 13.75
C LYS A 112 2.17 3.27 12.85
N SER A 113 3.31 3.61 12.26
CA SER A 113 3.40 4.72 11.33
C SER A 113 4.54 4.53 10.33
N VAL A 114 4.30 5.11 9.15
CA VAL A 114 5.27 5.31 8.08
C VAL A 114 5.37 6.81 7.89
N GLU A 115 6.51 7.39 8.22
CA GLU A 115 6.82 8.79 7.93
C GLU A 115 8.00 8.87 6.98
N PHE A 116 8.11 9.96 6.25
CA PHE A 116 9.30 10.24 5.47
C PHE A 116 9.55 11.74 5.37
N ASP A 117 10.82 12.09 5.20
CA ASP A 117 11.24 13.45 4.85
C ASP A 117 12.24 13.40 3.69
N ARG A 118 12.25 14.48 2.90
CA ARG A 118 13.33 14.73 1.96
C ARG A 118 14.41 15.56 2.65
N ARG A 119 15.63 15.03 2.65
CA ARG A 119 16.82 15.69 3.23
C ARG A 119 17.35 16.76 2.28
N ALA A 120 18.22 17.62 2.82
CA ALA A 120 18.85 18.71 2.06
C ALA A 120 19.75 18.21 0.91
N ASP A 121 20.29 17.00 1.03
CA ASP A 121 21.07 16.31 -0.02
C ASP A 121 20.19 15.49 -0.98
N GLU A 122 18.91 15.83 -1.07
CA GLU A 122 17.86 15.17 -1.86
C GLU A 122 17.51 13.73 -1.48
N ARG A 123 18.23 13.12 -0.53
CA ARG A 123 17.92 11.78 -0.05
C ARG A 123 16.58 11.72 0.66
N ILE A 124 15.93 10.57 0.58
CA ILE A 124 14.64 10.32 1.24
C ILE A 124 14.90 9.49 2.49
N GLU A 125 14.58 10.03 3.65
CA GLU A 125 14.60 9.29 4.90
C GLU A 125 13.20 8.75 5.19
N VAL A 126 13.06 7.43 5.29
CA VAL A 126 11.82 6.75 5.68
C VAL A 126 11.96 6.22 7.09
N ARG A 127 11.01 6.56 7.96
CA ARG A 127 10.96 6.11 9.36
C ARG A 127 9.75 5.21 9.59
N LEU A 128 10.02 4.01 10.06
CA LEU A 128 9.02 3.01 10.41
C LEU A 128 8.96 2.88 11.92
N THR A 129 7.78 3.12 12.51
CA THR A 129 7.58 3.00 13.96
C THR A 129 6.81 1.74 14.31
N PHE A 130 7.44 0.83 15.03
CA PHE A 130 6.84 -0.35 15.65
C PHE A 130 6.67 -0.12 17.16
N PRO A 131 5.85 -0.92 17.87
CA PRO A 131 5.68 -0.80 19.32
C PRO A 131 6.98 -0.94 20.11
N TRP A 132 7.93 -1.72 19.59
CA TRP A 132 9.18 -2.07 20.27
C TRP A 132 10.41 -1.34 19.75
N ARG A 133 10.35 -0.76 18.54
CA ARG A 133 11.50 -0.07 17.93
C ARG A 133 11.08 0.91 16.84
N ARG A 134 11.99 1.81 16.51
CA ARG A 134 11.93 2.63 15.29
C ARG A 134 13.05 2.21 14.36
N GLU A 135 12.73 2.02 13.10
CA GLU A 135 13.69 1.74 12.03
C GLU A 135 13.75 2.94 11.08
N THR A 136 14.94 3.25 10.57
CA THR A 136 15.15 4.36 9.63
C THR A 136 15.90 3.86 8.41
N LEU A 137 15.35 4.11 7.22
CA LEU A 137 15.95 3.81 5.94
C LEU A 137 16.29 5.12 5.25
N VAL A 138 17.50 5.24 4.70
CA VAL A 138 17.90 6.39 3.89
C VAL A 138 18.06 5.90 2.46
N ILE A 139 17.27 6.47 1.56
CA ILE A 139 17.19 6.14 0.15
C ILE A 139 17.83 7.28 -0.63
N ASP A 140 18.81 6.95 -1.45
CA ASP A 140 19.39 7.90 -2.41
C ASP A 140 18.64 7.75 -3.75
N PRO A 141 17.79 8.72 -4.15
CA PRO A 141 16.99 8.60 -5.37
C PRO A 141 17.85 8.63 -6.65
N ASN A 142 19.11 9.09 -6.54
CA ASN A 142 20.04 9.20 -7.66
C ASN A 142 21.02 8.03 -7.73
N ALA A 143 20.99 7.10 -6.75
CA ALA A 143 21.75 5.86 -6.84
C ALA A 143 21.23 5.02 -8.02
N ALA A 144 22.15 4.37 -8.74
CA ALA A 144 21.76 3.40 -9.76
C ALA A 144 20.83 2.36 -9.13
N SER A 145 19.74 2.03 -9.80
CA SER A 145 18.80 0.99 -9.38
C SER A 145 19.52 -0.35 -9.34
N GLY A 146 20.07 -0.69 -8.17
CA GLY A 146 20.69 -1.99 -7.90
C GLY A 146 19.63 -3.04 -7.58
N SER A 147 20.00 -4.31 -7.68
CA SER A 147 19.23 -5.48 -7.22
C SER A 147 19.15 -5.57 -5.68
N ASP A 148 19.46 -4.50 -4.96
CA ASP A 148 19.76 -4.50 -3.54
C ASP A 148 18.47 -4.39 -2.73
N TYR A 149 17.86 -5.54 -2.45
CA TYR A 149 16.95 -5.66 -1.32
C TYR A 149 17.74 -5.42 -0.03
N VAL A 150 17.49 -4.29 0.65
CA VAL A 150 17.95 -4.12 2.02
C VAL A 150 17.04 -4.93 2.94
N SER A 151 17.46 -6.15 3.29
CA SER A 151 16.78 -6.96 4.30
C SER A 151 17.15 -6.47 5.70
N LEU A 152 16.24 -5.75 6.35
CA LEU A 152 16.36 -5.43 7.77
C LEU A 152 15.88 -6.64 8.57
N LYS A 153 16.78 -7.32 9.30
CA LYS A 153 16.36 -8.40 10.21
C LYS A 153 15.35 -7.84 11.23
N GLY A 154 14.14 -8.39 11.21
CA GLY A 154 13.15 -8.24 12.28
C GLY A 154 13.78 -8.66 13.59
N GLY A 155 13.80 -7.78 14.60
CA GLY A 155 14.17 -8.16 15.96
C GLY A 155 13.35 -9.37 16.37
N GLY A 156 14.02 -10.43 16.83
CA GLY A 156 13.40 -11.73 17.09
C GLY A 156 12.18 -11.60 18.01
N TYR A 157 11.14 -12.36 17.68
CA TYR A 157 9.97 -12.54 18.53
C TYR A 157 10.44 -12.94 19.94
N MET A 158 10.14 -12.11 20.94
CA MET A 158 10.17 -12.59 22.32
C MET A 158 8.99 -13.56 22.49
N LYS A 159 9.31 -14.78 22.93
CA LYS A 159 8.35 -15.83 23.27
C LYS A 159 7.38 -15.37 24.36
#